data_AF-J4GX26-F1
#
_entry.id   AF-J4GX26-F1
#
_cell.length_a   1.000
_cell.length_b   1.000
_cell.length_c   1.000
_cell.angle_alpha   90.00
_cell.angle_beta   90.00
_cell.angle_gamma   90.00
#
_symmetry.space_group_name_H-M   'P 1'
#
loop_
_entity.id
_entity.type
_entity.pdbx_description
1 polymer ?
#
loop_
_entity_poly.entity_id
_entity_poly.type
_entity_poly.pdbx_seq_one_letter_code
_entity_poly.pdbx_strand_id
1 'polypeptide(L)'
;METHLSGVVTITNAQYHNRVRMLNDDDGEPLFCVVPTPQDSPRTEELWKLEAGDHNRYRLINVKYDEYDAVAHHPHKVKAQVLASHREDQWWLIERVKDKDHKNAYLFVFIMTWATDVDESLF
;
A
#
# COMPACT_ATOMS: atom_id res chain seq x y z
N MET A 1 2.34 -21.88 4.90
CA MET A 1 3.32 -21.17 4.05
C MET A 1 2.86 -19.73 3.98
N GLU A 2 3.52 -18.84 4.71
CA GLU A 2 3.31 -17.40 4.57
C GLU A 2 3.74 -17.00 3.15
N THR A 3 2.88 -16.26 2.46
CA THR A 3 3.16 -15.84 1.09
C THR A 3 3.97 -14.56 1.16
N HIS A 4 5.27 -14.64 0.94
CA HIS A 4 6.15 -13.48 0.90
C HIS A 4 5.94 -12.75 -0.43
N LEU A 5 5.19 -11.65 -0.39
CA LEU A 5 4.91 -10.85 -1.58
C LEU A 5 6.10 -9.93 -1.89
N SER A 6 6.58 -9.92 -3.13
CA SER A 6 7.66 -9.01 -3.52
C SER A 6 7.60 -8.72 -5.01
N GLY A 7 8.16 -7.57 -5.40
CA GLY A 7 8.26 -7.16 -6.80
C GLY A 7 7.27 -6.06 -7.18
N VAL A 8 7.17 -5.81 -8.48
CA VAL A 8 6.32 -4.75 -9.03
C VAL A 8 4.94 -5.32 -9.37
N VAL A 9 3.89 -4.66 -8.88
CA VAL A 9 2.50 -5.08 -9.02
C VAL A 9 1.60 -3.92 -9.40
N THR A 10 0.40 -4.25 -9.90
CA THR A 10 -0.75 -3.33 -9.91
C THR A 10 -1.68 -3.67 -8.76
N ILE A 11 -2.13 -2.68 -7.99
CA ILE A 11 -3.15 -2.87 -6.96
C ILE A 11 -4.52 -2.58 -7.58
N THR A 12 -5.38 -3.59 -7.63
CA THR A 12 -6.71 -3.49 -8.26
C THR A 12 -7.80 -3.70 -7.22
N ASN A 13 -8.80 -2.83 -7.21
CA ASN A 13 -9.99 -3.03 -6.42
C ASN A 13 -10.75 -4.26 -6.94
N ALA A 14 -10.94 -5.26 -6.10
CA ALA A 14 -11.57 -6.52 -6.50
C ALA A 14 -13.03 -6.36 -6.97
N GLN A 15 -13.75 -5.36 -6.45
CA GLN A 15 -15.17 -5.14 -6.77
C GLN A 15 -15.36 -4.29 -8.04
N TYR A 16 -14.57 -3.23 -8.19
CA TYR A 16 -14.76 -2.23 -9.26
C TYR A 16 -13.76 -2.35 -10.41
N HIS A 17 -12.77 -3.23 -10.28
CA HIS A 17 -11.70 -3.46 -11.26
C HIS A 17 -10.92 -2.20 -11.66
N ASN A 18 -10.95 -1.15 -10.83
CA ASN A 18 -10.13 0.04 -10.98
C ASN A 18 -8.79 -0.12 -10.25
N ARG A 19 -7.75 0.57 -10.74
CA ARG A 19 -6.36 0.44 -10.27
C ARG A 19 -5.94 1.63 -9.45
N VAL A 20 -5.16 1.40 -8.40
CA VAL A 20 -4.55 2.46 -7.58
C VAL A 20 -3.47 3.17 -8.39
N ARG A 21 -3.52 4.50 -8.40
CA ARG A 21 -2.62 5.36 -9.15
C ARG A 21 -2.25 6.61 -8.36
N MET A 22 -0.98 6.99 -8.45
CA MET A 22 -0.48 8.31 -8.03
C MET A 22 -0.46 9.24 -9.26
N LEU A 23 -1.15 10.37 -9.19
CA LEU A 23 -1.33 11.25 -10.36
C LEU A 23 -0.22 12.29 -10.51
N ASN A 24 0.25 12.84 -9.40
CA ASN A 24 1.20 13.93 -9.33
C ASN A 24 2.37 13.59 -8.40
N ASP A 25 3.48 14.31 -8.57
CA ASP A 25 4.73 14.16 -7.80
C ASP A 25 4.72 15.11 -6.60
N ASP A 26 3.71 14.99 -5.75
CA ASP A 26 3.48 15.89 -4.62
C ASP A 26 3.39 15.10 -3.30
N ASP A 27 4.03 15.62 -2.26
CA ASP A 27 3.90 15.05 -0.92
C ASP A 27 2.50 15.30 -0.36
N GLY A 28 1.89 14.24 0.18
CA GLY A 28 0.49 14.24 0.59
C GLY A 28 -0.51 14.10 -0.57
N GLU A 29 -0.06 13.78 -1.79
CA GLU A 29 -0.95 13.56 -2.94
C GLU A 29 -1.90 12.38 -2.67
N PRO A 30 -3.23 12.56 -2.79
CA PRO A 30 -4.15 11.45 -2.65
C PRO A 30 -3.95 10.34 -3.69
N LEU A 31 -4.04 9.09 -3.24
CA LEU A 31 -4.08 7.96 -4.16
C LEU A 31 -5.49 7.77 -4.72
N PHE A 32 -5.59 7.67 -6.03
CA PHE A 32 -6.86 7.53 -6.74
C PHE A 32 -7.01 6.13 -7.34
N CYS A 33 -8.25 5.66 -7.45
CA CYS A 33 -8.56 4.47 -8.23
C CYS A 33 -9.04 4.87 -9.63
N VAL A 34 -8.29 4.52 -10.67
CA VAL A 34 -8.59 4.83 -12.07
C VAL A 34 -9.11 3.61 -12.81
N VAL A 35 -10.10 3.80 -13.70
CA VAL A 35 -10.62 2.72 -14.53
C VAL A 35 -9.61 2.40 -15.62
N PRO A 36 -9.06 1.17 -15.69
CA PRO A 36 -8.12 0.81 -16.74
C PRO A 36 -8.84 0.70 -18.08
N THR A 37 -8.23 1.27 -19.12
CA THR A 37 -8.64 1.09 -20.51
C THR A 37 -8.23 -0.30 -21.00
N PRO A 38 -9.10 -1.07 -21.67
CA PRO A 38 -8.85 -2.49 -22.00
C PRO A 38 -7.60 -2.78 -22.84
N GLN A 39 -7.07 -1.78 -23.55
CA GLN A 39 -5.93 -1.92 -24.45
C GLN A 39 -4.61 -1.42 -23.84
N ASP A 40 -4.67 -0.75 -22.68
CA ASP A 40 -3.48 -0.14 -22.10
C ASP A 40 -2.82 -1.10 -21.12
N SER A 41 -1.54 -1.36 -21.39
CA SER A 41 -0.64 -1.87 -20.36
C SER A 41 -0.67 -0.90 -19.16
N PRO A 42 -0.49 -1.40 -17.92
CA PRO A 42 -0.46 -0.52 -16.76
C PRO A 42 0.55 0.60 -16.95
N ARG A 43 0.11 1.83 -16.69
CA ARG A 43 1.01 2.98 -16.70
C ARG A 43 1.96 2.89 -15.51
N THR A 44 3.14 3.49 -15.61
CA THR A 44 4.13 3.49 -14.53
C THR A 44 3.60 4.04 -13.21
N GLU A 45 2.67 5.00 -13.27
CA GLU A 45 1.94 5.59 -12.15
C GLU A 45 1.03 4.59 -11.41
N GLU A 46 0.62 3.51 -12.08
CA GLU A 46 -0.23 2.45 -11.57
C GLU A 46 0.58 1.26 -11.02
N LEU A 47 1.90 1.30 -11.18
CA LEU A 47 2.82 0.26 -10.74
C LEU A 47 3.37 0.59 -9.37
N TRP A 48 3.35 -0.41 -8.48
CA TRP A 48 3.77 -0.31 -7.10
C TRP A 48 4.78 -1.41 -6.80
N LYS A 49 5.92 -1.03 -6.24
CA LYS A 49 6.91 -1.96 -5.72
C LYS A 49 6.50 -2.36 -4.30
N LEU A 50 6.31 -3.67 -4.11
CA LEU A 50 6.17 -4.30 -2.81
C LEU A 50 7.57 -4.60 -2.27
N GLU A 51 7.97 -3.86 -1.25
CA GLU A 51 9.20 -4.09 -0.51
C GLU A 51 8.86 -4.74 0.84
N ALA A 52 9.27 -5.99 1.01
CA ALA A 52 9.00 -6.75 2.22
C ALA A 52 9.96 -6.34 3.34
N GLY A 53 9.42 -6.07 4.51
CA GLY A 53 10.13 -6.00 5.77
C GLY A 53 9.89 -7.25 6.61
N ASP A 54 10.23 -7.18 7.89
CA ASP A 54 10.01 -8.31 8.80
C ASP A 54 8.52 -8.49 9.15
N HIS A 55 8.15 -9.71 9.57
CA HIS A 55 6.82 -10.02 10.12
C HIS A 55 5.65 -9.73 9.17
N ASN A 56 5.79 -10.06 7.88
CA ASN A 56 4.75 -9.88 6.86
C ASN A 56 4.31 -8.41 6.68
N ARG A 57 5.25 -7.48 6.91
CA ARG A 57 5.08 -6.04 6.69
C ARG A 57 5.62 -5.66 5.33
N TYR A 58 4.91 -4.76 4.66
CA TYR A 58 5.28 -4.32 3.31
C TYR A 58 5.24 -2.80 3.23
N ARG A 59 6.24 -2.25 2.55
CA ARG A 59 6.18 -0.90 1.98
C ARG A 59 5.63 -0.97 0.56
N LEU A 60 4.91 0.08 0.19
CA LEU A 60 4.24 0.22 -1.10
C LEU A 60 4.77 1.47 -1.77
N ILE A 61 5.79 1.29 -2.60
CA ILE A 61 6.52 2.39 -3.22
C ILE A 61 6.01 2.58 -4.65
N ASN A 62 5.68 3.81 -5.05
CA ASN A 62 5.27 4.04 -6.44
C ASN A 62 6.47 3.84 -7.38
N VAL A 63 6.29 3.16 -8.52
CA VAL A 63 7.41 2.89 -9.43
C VAL A 63 7.84 4.12 -10.23
N LYS A 64 6.91 5.02 -10.57
CA LYS A 64 7.26 6.25 -11.28
C LYS A 64 7.88 7.28 -10.34
N TYR A 65 7.34 7.39 -9.14
CA TYR A 65 7.74 8.32 -8.09
C TYR A 65 8.35 7.51 -6.93
N ASP A 66 9.56 7.00 -7.14
CA ASP A 66 10.21 5.99 -6.28
C ASP A 66 10.61 6.47 -4.88
N GLU A 67 10.41 7.75 -4.60
CA GLU A 67 10.59 8.34 -3.28
C GLU A 67 9.30 8.34 -2.43
N TYR A 68 8.17 7.93 -3.00
CA TYR A 68 6.86 8.03 -2.35
C TYR A 68 6.27 6.67 -1.97
N ASP A 69 5.94 6.55 -0.69
CA ASP A 69 5.21 5.42 -0.11
C ASP A 69 3.70 5.70 -0.08
N ALA A 70 2.89 4.66 -0.25
CA ALA A 70 1.47 4.72 0.08
C ALA A 70 1.28 4.72 1.60
N VAL A 71 0.64 5.76 2.14
CA VAL A 71 0.44 5.97 3.58
C VAL A 71 -1.03 6.17 3.92
N ALA A 72 -1.52 5.53 4.97
CA ALA A 72 -2.85 5.81 5.52
C ALA A 72 -2.79 7.06 6.40
N HIS A 73 -3.27 8.20 5.90
CA HIS A 73 -3.26 9.46 6.62
C HIS A 73 -4.46 9.54 7.58
N HIS A 74 -4.20 9.83 8.86
CA HIS A 74 -5.22 9.80 9.93
C HIS A 74 -6.01 8.48 10.00
N PRO A 75 -5.33 7.35 10.20
CA PRO A 75 -5.89 6.00 10.09
C PRO A 75 -7.01 5.70 11.10
N HIS A 76 -7.08 6.47 12.18
CA HIS A 76 -8.14 6.40 13.19
C HIS A 76 -9.47 7.02 12.73
N LYS A 77 -9.50 7.76 11.61
CA LYS A 77 -10.72 8.39 11.09
C LYS A 77 -11.47 7.46 10.15
N VAL A 78 -12.80 7.49 10.23
CA VAL A 78 -13.66 6.81 9.25
C VAL A 78 -13.46 7.46 7.88
N LYS A 79 -13.26 6.64 6.84
CA LYS A 79 -12.90 7.08 5.47
C LYS A 79 -11.58 7.85 5.42
N ALA A 80 -10.60 7.47 6.24
CA ALA A 80 -9.22 7.92 6.10
C ALA A 80 -8.74 7.73 4.65
N GLN A 81 -8.09 8.75 4.12
CA GLN A 81 -7.56 8.73 2.76
C GLN A 81 -6.17 8.11 2.77
N VAL A 82 -5.85 7.34 1.73
CA VAL A 82 -4.48 6.90 1.48
C VAL A 82 -3.81 7.95 0.60
N LEU A 83 -2.66 8.44 1.03
CA LEU A 83 -1.87 9.45 0.34
C LEU A 83 -0.54 8.84 -0.11
N ALA A 84 0.14 9.49 -1.04
CA ALA A 84 1.56 9.34 -1.26
C ALA A 84 2.31 10.23 -0.27
N SER A 85 3.36 9.73 0.36
CA SER A 85 4.23 10.56 1.19
C SER A 85 5.70 10.17 1.08
N HIS A 86 6.57 11.17 1.24
CA HIS A 86 8.02 11.01 1.08
C HIS A 86 8.60 10.12 2.18
N ARG A 87 8.96 8.88 1.81
CA ARG A 87 9.70 7.91 2.63
C ARG A 87 9.29 7.82 4.11
N GLU A 88 8.00 7.84 4.39
CA GLU A 88 7.48 7.54 5.71
C GLU A 88 7.63 6.03 5.98
N ASP A 89 8.16 5.65 7.14
CA ASP A 89 8.36 4.25 7.57
C ASP A 89 7.02 3.59 7.98
N GLN A 90 6.01 3.73 7.12
CA GLN A 90 4.68 3.20 7.33
C GLN A 90 4.56 1.80 6.72
N TRP A 91 4.07 0.85 7.52
CA TRP A 91 4.00 -0.54 7.15
C TRP A 91 2.55 -1.00 6.91
N TRP A 92 2.37 -1.79 5.85
CA TRP A 92 1.14 -2.49 5.55
C TRP A 92 1.27 -3.98 5.88
N LEU A 93 0.28 -4.54 6.56
CA LEU A 93 0.03 -5.98 6.51
C LEU A 93 -0.78 -6.28 5.25
N ILE A 94 -0.30 -7.26 4.49
CA ILE A 94 -1.01 -7.75 3.31
C ILE A 94 -1.35 -9.21 3.57
N GLU A 95 -2.63 -9.49 3.70
CA GLU A 95 -3.15 -10.82 4.02
C GLU A 95 -3.91 -11.39 2.83
N ARG A 96 -3.63 -12.63 2.48
CA ARG A 96 -4.36 -13.31 1.41
C ARG A 96 -5.78 -13.61 1.87
N VAL A 97 -6.77 -13.15 1.10
CA VAL A 97 -8.16 -13.52 1.32
C VAL A 97 -8.33 -15.00 0.96
N LYS A 98 -8.83 -15.79 1.91
CA LYS A 98 -9.14 -17.22 1.69
C LYS A 98 -10.48 -17.34 0.96
N ASP A 99 -10.52 -16.88 -0.28
CA ASP A 99 -11.66 -17.03 -1.18
C ASP A 99 -11.27 -17.96 -2.34
N LYS A 100 -12.15 -18.91 -2.65
CA LYS A 100 -11.94 -19.87 -3.75
C LYS A 100 -12.07 -19.20 -5.12
N ASP A 101 -12.83 -18.12 -5.21
CA ASP A 101 -13.14 -17.47 -6.48
C ASP A 101 -12.09 -16.42 -6.87
N HIS A 102 -11.31 -15.93 -5.91
CA HIS A 102 -10.30 -14.88 -6.12
C HIS A 102 -8.91 -15.31 -5.65
N LYS A 103 -8.20 -16.06 -6.51
CA LYS A 103 -6.88 -16.62 -6.19
C LYS A 103 -5.82 -15.58 -5.80
N ASN A 104 -5.99 -14.31 -6.19
CA ASN A 104 -5.08 -13.20 -5.93
C ASN A 104 -5.75 -12.02 -5.20
N ALA A 105 -6.79 -12.29 -4.39
CA ALA A 105 -7.36 -11.27 -3.51
C ALA A 105 -6.54 -11.12 -2.23
N TYR A 106 -6.27 -9.87 -1.84
CA TYR A 106 -5.55 -9.52 -0.64
C TYR A 106 -6.26 -8.41 0.12
N LEU A 107 -6.24 -8.49 1.45
CA LEU A 107 -6.65 -7.44 2.35
C LEU A 107 -5.42 -6.64 2.76
N PHE A 108 -5.50 -5.32 2.60
CA PHE A 108 -4.46 -4.38 3.02
C PHE A 108 -4.90 -3.78 4.36
N VAL A 109 -4.09 -4.00 5.40
CA VAL A 109 -4.32 -3.47 6.74
C VAL A 109 -3.15 -2.59 7.12
N PHE A 110 -3.43 -1.34 7.46
CA PHE A 110 -2.41 -0.45 8.00
C PHE A 110 -2.11 -0.80 9.47
N ILE A 111 -0.83 -0.80 9.86
CA ILE A 111 -0.39 -1.01 11.24
C ILE A 111 -0.07 0.34 11.91
N MET A 112 -0.88 0.76 12.88
CA MET A 112 -0.48 1.88 13.73
C MET A 112 0.65 1.42 14.66
N THR A 113 1.88 1.85 14.41
CA THR A 113 2.97 1.69 15.36
C THR A 113 2.82 2.76 16.43
N TRP A 114 2.43 2.37 17.64
CA TRP A 114 2.57 3.24 18.80
C TRP A 114 4.01 3.11 19.27
N ALA A 115 4.79 4.19 19.17
CA ALA A 115 6.02 4.30 19.95
C ALA A 115 5.59 4.48 21.41
N THR A 116 5.48 3.38 22.15
CA THR A 116 5.70 3.48 23.58
C THR A 116 7.20 3.71 23.74
N ASP A 117 7.59 4.95 24.01
CA ASP A 117 8.89 5.22 24.64
C ASP A 117 8.88 4.47 25.98
N VAL A 118 9.31 3.22 25.96
CA VAL A 118 9.60 2.49 27.18
C VAL A 118 10.93 3.05 27.63
N ASP A 119 10.87 3.99 28.57
CA ASP A 119 12.04 4.45 29.29
C ASP A 119 12.60 3.26 30.09
N GLU A 120 13.58 2.56 29.51
CA GLU A 120 14.28 1.45 30.15
C GLU A 120 15.17 1.92 31.32
N SER A 121 15.25 3.23 31.62
CA SER A 121 16.03 3.74 32.77
C SER A 121 15.37 3.48 34.14
N LEU A 122 14.22 2.81 34.18
CA LEU A 122 13.49 2.47 35.40
C LEU A 122 13.70 1.04 35.91
N PHE A 123 14.67 0.29 35.37
CA PHE A 123 15.09 -1.02 35.90
C PHE A 123 16.50 -0.98 36.50
#